data_AF-A0A540WTL2-F1
#
_entry.id   AF-A0A540WTL2-F1
#
_cell.length_a   1.000
_cell.length_b   1.000
_cell.length_c   1.000
_cell.angle_alpha   90.00
_cell.angle_beta   90.00
_cell.angle_gamma   90.00
#
_symmetry.space_group_name_H-M   'P 1'
#
loop_
_entity.id
_entity.type
_entity.pdbx_description
1 polymer ?
#
loop_
_entity_poly.entity_id
_entity_poly.type
_entity_poly.pdbx_seq_one_letter_code
_entity_poly.pdbx_strand_id
1 'polypeptide(L)'
;MRFVSLVPLLCGLAVVAQGGLNKRFAGQWGLLGAVLMNMVVATVATFAVYAVARSVPGLWPEAAAQGRFSGFTFWHLLPGLCGVVIVVGMPWAIGRVGAVHSVLLLIAAQLATSLVWDAMVENRPATLARVLGSAVAFSGAAIAVWKG
;
A
#
# COMPACT_ATOMS: atom_id res chain seq x y z
N MET A 1 -11.47 16.41 7.03
CA MET A 1 -10.10 16.15 7.53
C MET A 1 -10.02 15.00 8.54
N ARG A 2 -10.83 14.95 9.62
CA ARG A 2 -10.77 13.90 10.66
C ARG A 2 -10.82 12.44 10.15
N PHE A 3 -11.59 12.15 9.09
CA PHE A 3 -11.71 10.78 8.55
C PHE A 3 -10.62 10.40 7.53
N VAL A 4 -9.98 11.37 6.87
CA VAL A 4 -8.95 11.09 5.86
C VAL A 4 -7.71 10.46 6.51
N SER A 5 -7.40 10.85 7.75
CA SER A 5 -6.32 10.25 8.54
C SER A 5 -6.58 8.77 8.92
N LEU A 6 -7.81 8.27 8.78
CA LEU A 6 -8.11 6.84 8.97
C LEU A 6 -7.78 6.02 7.72
N VAL A 7 -7.69 6.63 6.54
CA VAL A 7 -7.44 5.92 5.28
C VAL A 7 -6.07 5.21 5.32
N PRO A 8 -4.95 5.84 5.74
CA PRO A 8 -3.67 5.14 5.88
C PRO A 8 -3.72 3.97 6.85
N LEU A 9 -4.51 4.08 7.93
CA LEU A 9 -4.69 3.00 8.90
C LEU A 9 -5.40 1.80 8.26
N LEU A 10 -6.49 2.05 7.52
CA LEU A 10 -7.22 1.02 6.78
C LEU A 10 -6.34 0.39 5.70
N CYS A 11 -5.53 1.17 4.99
CA CYS A 11 -4.55 0.66 4.03
C CYS A 11 -3.54 -0.26 4.71
N GLY A 12 -3.02 0.12 5.88
CA GLY A 12 -2.12 -0.72 6.67
C GLY A 12 -2.75 -2.06 7.02
N LEU A 13 -3.97 -2.06 7.55
CA LEU A 13 -4.73 -3.28 7.84
C LEU A 13 -4.94 -4.14 6.59
N ALA A 14 -5.32 -3.52 5.48
CA ALA A 14 -5.56 -4.20 4.21
C ALA A 14 -4.29 -4.89 3.69
N VAL A 15 -3.11 -4.26 3.80
CA VAL A 15 -1.84 -4.86 3.36
C VAL A 15 -1.52 -6.13 4.17
N VAL A 16 -1.70 -6.10 5.49
CA VAL A 16 -1.47 -7.29 6.35
C VAL A 16 -2.47 -8.40 6.03
N ALA A 17 -3.77 -8.07 5.97
CA ALA A 17 -4.83 -9.03 5.68
C ALA A 17 -4.65 -9.66 4.29
N GLN A 18 -4.37 -8.85 3.28
CA GLN A 18 -4.13 -9.30 1.90
C GLN A 18 -2.90 -10.20 1.82
N GLY A 19 -1.79 -9.84 2.47
CA GLY A 19 -0.59 -10.68 2.52
C GLY A 19 -0.84 -12.02 3.20
N GLY A 20 -1.53 -12.01 4.35
CA GLY A 20 -1.86 -13.22 5.10
C GLY A 20 -2.83 -14.17 4.37
N LEU A 21 -3.89 -13.61 3.77
CA LEU A 21 -4.86 -14.38 2.99
C LEU A 21 -4.23 -14.95 1.71
N ASN A 22 -3.47 -14.15 0.96
CA ASN A 22 -2.78 -14.65 -0.23
C ASN A 22 -1.74 -15.71 0.12
N LYS A 23 -1.08 -15.63 1.28
CA LYS A 23 -0.20 -16.70 1.77
C LYS A 23 -0.97 -18.01 2.01
N ARG A 24 -2.21 -17.96 2.50
CA ARG A 24 -3.06 -19.14 2.68
C ARG A 24 -3.49 -19.72 1.34
N PHE A 25 -3.97 -18.89 0.42
CA PHE A 25 -4.37 -19.32 -0.92
C PHE A 25 -3.20 -19.83 -1.75
N ALA A 26 -1.99 -19.26 -1.57
CA ALA A 26 -0.78 -19.74 -2.20
C ALA A 26 -0.46 -21.20 -1.85
N GLY A 27 -0.88 -21.67 -0.66
CA GLY A 27 -0.75 -23.07 -0.27
C GLY A 27 -1.68 -24.03 -1.03
N GLN A 28 -2.73 -23.51 -1.66
CA GLN A 28 -3.70 -24.30 -2.43
C GLN A 28 -3.46 -24.19 -3.94
N TRP A 29 -3.22 -22.99 -4.45
CA TRP A 29 -3.19 -22.70 -5.90
C TRP A 29 -1.82 -22.24 -6.41
N GLY A 30 -0.79 -22.26 -5.54
CA GLY A 30 0.49 -21.62 -5.80
C GLY A 30 0.43 -20.09 -5.65
N LEU A 31 1.59 -19.48 -5.36
CA LEU A 31 1.67 -18.04 -5.09
C LEU A 31 1.15 -17.19 -6.25
N LEU A 32 1.63 -17.46 -7.47
CA LEU A 32 1.25 -16.66 -8.64
C LEU A 32 -0.24 -16.83 -9.00
N GLY A 33 -0.81 -18.02 -8.81
CA GLY A 33 -2.23 -18.27 -9.02
C GLY A 33 -3.11 -17.47 -8.04
N ALA A 34 -2.76 -17.50 -6.75
CA ALA A 34 -3.45 -16.72 -5.72
C ALA A 34 -3.36 -15.21 -5.99
N VAL A 35 -2.18 -14.72 -6.38
CA VAL A 35 -1.96 -13.31 -6.70
C VAL A 35 -2.75 -12.89 -7.94
N LEU A 36 -2.72 -13.69 -9.01
CA LEU A 36 -3.44 -13.39 -10.24
C LEU A 36 -4.93 -13.25 -9.98
N MET A 37 -5.53 -14.19 -9.23
CA MET A 37 -6.95 -14.11 -8.85
C MET A 37 -7.24 -12.82 -8.06
N ASN A 38 -6.38 -12.49 -7.08
CA ASN A 38 -6.56 -11.28 -6.28
C ASN A 38 -6.48 -10.00 -7.14
N MET A 39 -5.59 -9.98 -8.15
CA MET A 39 -5.51 -8.85 -9.09
C MET A 39 -6.74 -8.74 -9.96
N VAL A 40 -7.32 -9.85 -10.43
CA VAL A 40 -8.60 -9.83 -11.16
C VAL A 40 -9.70 -9.21 -10.29
N VAL A 41 -9.82 -9.63 -9.04
CA VAL A 41 -10.79 -9.06 -8.08
C VAL A 41 -10.55 -7.56 -7.86
N ALA A 42 -9.29 -7.15 -7.66
CA ALA A 42 -8.92 -5.75 -7.47
C ALA A 42 -9.27 -4.89 -8.71
N THR A 43 -9.01 -5.40 -9.92
CA THR A 43 -9.37 -4.73 -11.17
C THR A 43 -10.88 -4.55 -11.26
N VAL A 44 -11.66 -5.60 -11.05
CA VAL A 44 -13.14 -5.53 -11.11
C VAL A 44 -13.69 -4.55 -10.07
N ALA A 45 -13.20 -4.60 -8.83
CA ALA A 45 -13.61 -3.68 -7.77
C ALA A 45 -13.27 -2.23 -8.11
N THR A 46 -12.09 -1.98 -8.67
CA THR A 46 -11.66 -0.64 -9.10
C THR A 46 -12.54 -0.10 -10.22
N PHE A 47 -12.90 -0.93 -11.21
CA PHE A 47 -13.85 -0.55 -12.26
C PHE A 47 -15.23 -0.23 -11.70
N ALA A 48 -15.72 -1.00 -10.72
CA ALA A 48 -17.00 -0.74 -10.08
C ALA A 48 -17.00 0.60 -9.33
N VAL A 49 -15.96 0.88 -8.54
CA VAL A 49 -15.80 2.17 -7.84
C VAL A 49 -15.73 3.32 -8.84
N TYR A 50 -14.97 3.17 -9.92
CA TYR A 50 -14.87 4.17 -10.99
C TYR A 50 -16.25 4.44 -11.63
N ALA A 51 -16.99 3.39 -12.00
CA ALA A 51 -18.31 3.52 -12.61
C ALA A 51 -19.30 4.23 -11.67
N VAL A 52 -19.36 3.82 -10.40
CA VAL A 52 -20.26 4.40 -9.40
C VAL A 52 -19.93 5.88 -9.16
N ALA A 53 -18.66 6.22 -8.98
CA ALA A 53 -18.22 7.61 -8.76
C ALA A 53 -18.59 8.53 -9.94
N ARG A 54 -18.65 7.99 -11.16
CA ARG A 54 -18.95 8.74 -12.38
C ARG A 54 -20.44 8.79 -12.71
N SER A 55 -21.21 7.79 -12.27
CA SER A 55 -22.65 7.68 -12.57
C SER A 55 -23.55 8.32 -11.51
N VAL A 56 -23.07 8.53 -10.28
CA VAL A 56 -23.87 9.13 -9.19
C VAL A 56 -23.41 10.58 -8.93
N PRO A 57 -24.17 11.60 -9.38
CA PRO A 57 -23.81 13.00 -9.16
C PRO A 57 -23.69 13.31 -7.66
N GLY A 58 -22.63 14.03 -7.28
CA GLY A 58 -22.41 14.46 -5.90
C GLY A 58 -21.87 13.41 -4.94
N LEU A 59 -21.77 12.13 -5.34
CA LEU A 59 -21.25 11.06 -4.47
C LEU A 59 -19.76 11.26 -4.15
N TRP A 60 -18.96 11.54 -5.17
CA TRP A 60 -17.54 11.85 -4.99
C TRP A 60 -17.07 12.86 -6.06
N PRO A 61 -17.37 14.16 -5.86
CA PRO A 61 -17.11 15.19 -6.86
C PRO A 61 -15.64 15.25 -7.30
N GLU A 62 -14.71 15.07 -6.36
CA GLU A 62 -13.26 15.09 -6.58
C GLU A 62 -12.81 13.95 -7.52
N ALA A 63 -13.36 12.73 -7.35
CA ALA A 63 -13.03 11.58 -8.18
C ALA A 63 -13.66 11.65 -9.58
N ALA A 64 -14.79 12.36 -9.73
CA ALA A 64 -15.51 12.49 -10.99
C ALA A 64 -14.99 13.62 -11.90
N ALA A 65 -14.18 14.56 -11.37
CA ALA A 65 -13.98 15.87 -11.99
C ALA A 65 -13.04 15.92 -13.23
N GLN A 66 -12.23 14.90 -13.54
CA GLN A 66 -11.12 15.06 -14.52
C GLN A 66 -10.83 13.85 -15.43
N GLY A 67 -11.88 13.24 -16.00
CA GLY A 67 -11.72 12.06 -16.85
C GLY A 67 -11.38 12.37 -18.32
N ARG A 68 -10.11 12.67 -18.64
CA ARG A 68 -9.56 12.44 -19.98
C ARG A 68 -8.30 11.60 -19.86
N PHE A 69 -8.25 10.43 -20.50
CA PHE A 69 -7.02 9.62 -20.64
C PHE A 69 -5.97 10.26 -21.57
N SER A 70 -6.10 11.56 -21.87
CA SER A 70 -5.13 12.32 -22.64
C SER A 70 -3.85 12.55 -21.82
N GLY A 71 -2.68 12.44 -22.46
CA GLY A 71 -1.41 12.67 -21.77
C GLY A 71 -0.86 11.45 -21.03
N PHE A 72 -1.27 10.23 -21.42
CA PHE A 72 -0.68 9.02 -20.90
C PHE A 72 0.85 9.00 -21.09
N THR A 73 1.57 8.73 -20.02
CA THR A 73 3.02 8.53 -20.01
C THR A 73 3.34 7.23 -19.29
N PHE A 74 4.51 6.64 -19.57
CA PHE A 74 4.93 5.39 -18.93
C PHE A 74 5.00 5.50 -17.39
N TRP A 75 5.21 6.70 -16.84
CA TRP A 75 5.19 6.94 -15.40
C TRP A 75 3.85 6.62 -14.73
N HIS A 76 2.74 6.67 -15.46
CA HIS A 76 1.42 6.27 -14.95
C HIS A 76 1.32 4.77 -14.65
N LEU A 77 2.25 3.95 -15.17
CA LEU A 77 2.30 2.52 -14.89
C LEU A 77 2.98 2.20 -13.55
N LEU A 78 3.86 3.09 -13.08
CA LEU A 78 4.71 2.85 -11.91
C LEU A 78 3.90 2.55 -10.63
N PRO A 79 2.82 3.29 -10.29
CA PRO A 79 2.01 2.96 -9.12
C PRO A 79 1.37 1.57 -9.20
N GLY A 80 0.95 1.15 -10.40
CA GLY A 80 0.41 -0.19 -10.64
C GLY A 80 1.46 -1.28 -10.40
N LEU A 81 2.69 -1.06 -10.89
CA LEU A 81 3.82 -1.97 -10.65
C LEU A 81 4.18 -2.06 -9.16
N CYS A 82 4.15 -0.96 -8.42
CA CYS A 82 4.32 -0.97 -6.96
C CYS A 82 3.23 -1.83 -6.28
N GLY A 83 1.99 -1.74 -6.74
CA GLY A 83 0.90 -2.61 -6.27
C GLY A 83 1.20 -4.10 -6.50
N VAL A 84 1.75 -4.47 -7.66
CA VAL A 84 2.18 -5.85 -7.94
C VAL A 84 3.26 -6.32 -6.97
N VAL A 85 4.27 -5.48 -6.69
CA VAL A 85 5.33 -5.79 -5.71
C VAL A 85 4.74 -6.10 -4.34
N ILE A 86 3.74 -5.32 -3.88
CA ILE A 86 3.09 -5.55 -2.59
C ILE A 86 2.32 -6.88 -2.60
N VAL A 87 1.47 -7.09 -3.61
CA VAL A 87 0.57 -8.25 -3.63
C VAL A 87 1.33 -9.57 -3.83
N VAL A 88 2.47 -9.57 -4.53
CA VAL A 88 3.37 -10.73 -4.65
C VAL A 88 4.30 -10.85 -3.44
N GLY A 89 4.95 -9.75 -3.06
CA GLY A 89 6.03 -9.74 -2.09
C GLY A 89 5.57 -9.98 -0.67
N MET A 90 4.44 -9.40 -0.26
CA MET A 90 3.92 -9.57 1.10
C MET A 90 3.56 -11.02 1.43
N PRO A 91 2.72 -11.75 0.67
CA PRO A 91 2.44 -13.16 0.98
C PRO A 91 3.71 -14.04 0.94
N TRP A 92 4.65 -13.74 0.04
CA TRP A 92 5.93 -14.45 -0.02
C TRP A 92 6.78 -14.23 1.24
N ALA A 93 6.97 -12.97 1.65
CA ALA A 93 7.70 -12.62 2.86
C ALA A 93 7.03 -13.20 4.12
N ILE A 94 5.70 -13.08 4.24
CA ILE A 94 4.93 -13.62 5.36
C ILE A 94 5.08 -15.14 5.45
N GLY A 95 5.14 -15.84 4.30
CA GLY A 95 5.39 -17.27 4.23
C GLY A 95 6.79 -17.70 4.70
N ARG A 96 7.77 -16.79 4.67
CA ARG A 96 9.19 -17.07 4.98
C ARG A 96 9.62 -16.59 6.37
N VAL A 97 9.28 -15.36 6.74
CA VAL A 97 9.76 -14.71 7.97
C VAL A 97 8.64 -14.39 8.96
N GLY A 98 7.39 -14.72 8.62
CA GLY A 98 6.21 -14.45 9.45
C GLY A 98 5.60 -13.08 9.22
N ALA A 99 4.36 -12.91 9.68
CA ALA A 99 3.57 -11.70 9.43
C ALA A 99 4.17 -10.45 10.10
N VAL A 100 4.47 -10.54 11.40
CA VAL A 100 4.99 -9.42 12.19
C VAL A 100 6.30 -8.89 11.61
N HIS A 101 7.27 -9.76 11.35
CA HIS A 101 8.56 -9.35 10.79
C HIS A 101 8.40 -8.71 9.40
N SER A 102 7.60 -9.29 8.50
CA SER A 102 7.36 -8.74 7.17
C SER A 102 6.75 -7.34 7.20
N VAL A 103 5.77 -7.13 8.08
CA VAL A 103 5.06 -5.85 8.21
C VAL A 103 5.96 -4.78 8.81
N LEU A 104 6.84 -5.14 9.75
CA LEU A 104 7.74 -4.17 10.37
C LEU A 104 8.83 -3.69 9.39
N LEU A 105 9.36 -4.60 8.56
CA LEU A 105 10.24 -4.21 7.45
C LEU A 105 9.52 -3.31 6.43
N LEU A 106 8.25 -3.61 6.14
CA LEU A 106 7.42 -2.77 5.28
C LEU A 106 7.24 -1.36 5.86
N ILE A 107 6.87 -1.25 7.14
CA ILE A 107 6.67 0.05 7.82
C ILE A 107 7.99 0.84 7.83
N ALA A 108 9.10 0.18 8.14
CA ALA A 108 10.43 0.79 8.10
C ALA A 108 10.75 1.39 6.72
N ALA A 109 10.54 0.62 5.65
CA ALA A 109 10.74 1.11 4.28
C ALA A 109 9.78 2.27 3.95
N GLN A 110 8.50 2.16 4.33
CA GLN A 110 7.50 3.20 4.11
C GLN A 110 7.88 4.52 4.79
N LEU A 111 8.36 4.48 6.05
CA LEU A 111 8.81 5.67 6.77
C LEU A 111 10.00 6.33 6.07
N ALA A 112 11.04 5.56 5.75
CA ALA A 112 12.23 6.08 5.06
C ALA A 112 11.88 6.67 3.68
N THR A 113 11.12 5.92 2.87
CA THR A 113 10.68 6.38 1.55
C THR A 113 9.78 7.60 1.65
N SER A 114 8.90 7.70 2.66
CA SER A 114 8.03 8.87 2.83
C SER A 114 8.82 10.15 3.15
N LEU A 115 9.88 10.06 3.96
CA LEU A 115 10.74 11.22 4.25
C LEU A 115 11.48 11.70 3.00
N VAL A 116 12.02 10.75 2.22
CA VAL A 116 12.72 11.04 0.96
C VAL A 116 11.74 11.64 -0.06
N TRP A 117 10.57 11.04 -0.21
CA TRP A 117 9.53 11.50 -1.14
C TRP A 117 9.06 12.91 -0.77
N ASP A 118 8.75 13.15 0.51
CA ASP A 118 8.31 14.46 0.96
C ASP A 118 9.38 15.53 0.72
N ALA A 119 10.66 15.21 0.95
CA ALA A 119 11.76 16.15 0.76
C ALA A 119 12.06 16.43 -0.73
N MET A 120 12.02 15.41 -1.58
CA MET A 120 12.45 15.50 -2.98
C MET A 120 11.32 15.82 -3.97
N VAL A 121 10.10 15.39 -3.68
CA VAL A 121 8.95 15.48 -4.61
C VAL A 121 7.93 16.49 -4.13
N GLU A 122 7.57 16.46 -2.84
CA GLU A 122 6.52 17.34 -2.27
C GLU A 122 7.08 18.68 -1.75
N ASN A 123 8.40 18.90 -1.82
CA ASN A 123 9.09 20.08 -1.26
C ASN A 123 8.79 20.33 0.23
N ARG A 124 8.54 19.26 0.99
CA ARG A 124 8.27 19.28 2.44
C ARG A 124 9.52 18.84 3.21
N PRO A 125 10.26 19.76 3.84
CA PRO A 125 11.55 19.45 4.45
C PRO A 125 11.42 18.40 5.56
N ALA A 126 12.44 17.53 5.65
CA ALA A 126 12.60 16.57 6.73
C ALA A 126 13.04 17.30 8.00
N THR A 127 12.08 17.84 8.75
CA THR A 127 12.34 18.49 10.04
C THR A 127 12.92 17.49 11.04
N LEU A 128 13.72 17.99 12.00
CA LEU A 128 14.30 17.17 13.05
C LEU A 128 13.25 16.33 13.78
N ALA A 129 12.06 16.90 14.04
CA ALA A 129 10.95 16.19 14.65
C ALA A 129 10.45 14.99 13.82
N ARG A 130 10.37 15.13 12.48
CA ARG A 130 9.94 14.04 11.58
C ARG A 130 10.98 12.92 11.51
N VAL A 131 12.27 13.30 11.49
CA VAL A 131 13.38 12.35 11.49
C VAL A 131 13.40 11.57 12.81
N LEU A 132 13.33 12.27 13.95
CA LEU A 132 13.32 11.63 15.28
C LEU A 132 12.08 10.75 15.47
N GLY A 133 10.89 11.22 15.08
CA GLY A 133 9.67 10.41 15.15
C GLY A 133 9.76 9.14 14.31
N SER A 134 10.33 9.23 13.10
CA SER A 134 10.56 8.06 12.25
C SER A 134 11.60 7.10 12.83
N ALA A 135 12.67 7.62 13.45
CA ALA A 135 13.68 6.81 14.12
C ALA A 135 13.13 6.08 15.35
N VAL A 136 12.23 6.72 16.12
CA VAL A 136 11.53 6.08 17.25
C VAL A 136 10.60 4.99 16.75
N ALA A 137 9.79 5.25 15.72
CA ALA A 137 8.90 4.26 15.14
C ALA A 137 9.68 3.05 14.57
N PHE A 138 10.79 3.30 13.88
CA PHE A 138 11.68 2.26 13.38
C PHE A 138 12.32 1.46 14.52
N SER A 139 12.81 2.13 15.57
CA SER A 139 13.40 1.46 16.73
C SER A 139 12.38 0.59 17.46
N GLY A 140 11.16 1.10 17.67
CA GLY A 140 10.06 0.34 18.26
C GLY A 140 9.71 -0.90 17.41
N ALA A 141 9.70 -0.75 16.09
CA ALA A 141 9.52 -1.87 15.17
C ALA A 141 10.66 -2.90 15.25
N ALA A 142 11.92 -2.45 15.31
CA ALA A 142 13.07 -3.33 15.44
C ALA A 142 13.06 -4.12 16.76
N ILE A 143 12.71 -3.47 17.88
CA ILE A 143 12.56 -4.10 19.19
C ILE A 143 11.49 -5.20 19.15
N ALA A 144 10.35 -4.96 18.50
CA ALA A 144 9.26 -5.94 18.42
C ALA A 144 9.63 -7.24 17.67
N VAL A 145 10.69 -7.23 16.85
CA VAL A 145 11.21 -8.43 16.15
C VAL A 145 12.44 -9.00 16.86
N TRP A 146 13.01 -8.29 17.81
CA TRP A 146 14.22 -8.72 18.50
C TRP A 146 13.94 -10.05 19.19
N LYS A 147 14.56 -11.12 18.67
CA LYS A 147 14.59 -12.43 19.31
C LYS A 147 15.56 -12.35 20.48
N GLY A 148 15.05 -11.93 21.64
CA GLY A 148 15.69 -12.22 22.92
C GLY A 148 15.63 -13.71 23.16
#